data_AF-A0AA90QC03-F1
#
_entry.id   AF-A0AA90QC03-F1
#
_cell.length_a   1.000
_cell.length_b   1.000
_cell.length_c   1.000
_cell.angle_alpha   90.00
_cell.angle_beta   90.00
_cell.angle_gamma   90.00
#
_symmetry.space_group_name_H-M   'P 1'
#
loop_
_entity.id
_entity.type
_entity.pdbx_description
1 polymer ?
#
loop_
_entity_poly.entity_id
_entity_poly.type
_entity_poly.pdbx_seq_one_letter_code
_entity_poly.pdbx_strand_id
1 'polypeptide(L)'
;MTNSERETVWQERVTQWQRSGLSQRAYAMEQGFPVRQVGYWVRRLAKPQVVPALLPVRLAPMVPAVATISLRSERGWTLALPSEVPASWLAELLRGL
;
A
#
# COMPACT_ATOMS: atom_id res chain seq x y z
N MET A 1 -2.81 -27.59 19.81
CA MET A 1 -2.91 -26.18 19.37
C MET A 1 -1.53 -25.70 18.94
N THR A 2 -1.40 -25.17 17.73
CA THR A 2 -0.16 -24.55 17.25
C THR A 2 0.12 -23.23 17.98
N ASN A 3 1.35 -22.72 17.92
CA ASN A 3 1.71 -21.44 18.56
C ASN A 3 0.86 -20.28 18.00
N SER A 4 0.55 -20.32 16.71
CA SER A 4 -0.27 -19.33 16.01
C SER A 4 -1.73 -19.34 16.45
N GLU A 5 -2.35 -20.51 16.62
CA GLU A 5 -3.73 -20.63 17.12
C GLU A 5 -3.88 -20.05 18.53
N ARG A 6 -2.89 -20.30 19.40
CA ARG A 6 -2.88 -19.74 20.75
C ARG A 6 -2.79 -18.23 20.72
N GLU A 7 -2.01 -17.68 19.80
CA GLU A 7 -1.85 -16.24 19.64
C GLU A 7 -3.15 -15.56 19.21
N THR A 8 -3.87 -16.12 18.24
CA THR A 8 -5.19 -15.61 17.81
C THR A 8 -6.20 -15.59 18.97
N VAL A 9 -6.29 -16.70 19.72
CA VAL A 9 -7.20 -16.79 20.88
C VAL A 9 -6.84 -15.73 21.94
N TRP A 10 -5.55 -15.49 22.17
CA TRP A 10 -5.12 -14.47 23.12
C TRP A 10 -5.27 -13.05 22.61
N GLN A 11 -5.21 -12.82 21.30
CA GLN A 11 -5.51 -11.53 20.68
C GLN A 11 -6.96 -11.12 20.92
N GLU A 12 -7.91 -12.03 20.72
CA GLU A 12 -9.33 -11.78 20.98
C GLU A 12 -9.58 -11.47 22.46
N ARG A 13 -8.98 -12.24 23.37
CA ARG A 13 -9.11 -12.03 24.82
C ARG A 13 -8.52 -10.69 25.27
N VAL A 14 -7.33 -10.34 24.78
CA VAL A 14 -6.71 -9.04 25.08
C VAL A 14 -7.58 -7.89 24.53
N THR A 15 -8.20 -8.06 23.37
CA THR A 15 -9.14 -7.07 22.82
C THR A 15 -10.40 -6.94 23.69
N GLN A 16 -10.96 -8.05 24.16
CA GLN A 16 -12.10 -8.03 25.08
C GLN A 16 -11.74 -7.35 26.41
N TRP A 17 -10.57 -7.64 26.97
CA TRP A 17 -10.05 -6.98 28.16
C TRP A 17 -9.88 -5.46 27.97
N GLN A 18 -9.28 -5.02 26.85
CA GLN A 18 -9.11 -3.60 26.57
C GLN A 18 -10.46 -2.87 26.45
N ARG A 19 -11.48 -3.52 25.87
CA ARG A 19 -12.83 -2.96 25.76
C ARG A 19 -13.60 -2.95 27.08
N SER A 20 -13.31 -3.86 28.00
CA SER A 20 -14.03 -3.93 29.28
C SER A 20 -13.64 -2.80 30.25
N GLY A 21 -12.48 -2.16 30.05
CA GLY A 21 -11.97 -1.11 30.96
C GLY A 21 -11.52 -1.65 32.33
N LEU A 22 -11.53 -2.97 32.52
CA LEU A 22 -11.14 -3.61 33.78
C LEU A 22 -9.61 -3.62 33.94
N SER A 23 -9.16 -3.68 35.20
CA SER A 23 -7.76 -4.05 35.47
C SER A 23 -7.49 -5.48 35.02
N GLN A 24 -6.23 -5.80 34.65
CA GLN A 24 -5.83 -7.16 34.26
C GLN A 24 -6.19 -8.21 35.31
N ARG A 25 -6.09 -7.85 36.60
CA ARG A 25 -6.45 -8.72 37.72
C ARG A 25 -7.95 -9.00 37.78
N ALA A 26 -8.79 -7.97 37.63
CA ALA A 26 -10.24 -8.11 37.63
C ALA A 26 -10.71 -8.96 36.44
N TYR A 27 -10.22 -8.67 35.24
CA TYR A 27 -10.52 -9.47 34.04
C TYR A 27 -10.07 -10.93 34.17
N ALA A 28 -8.88 -11.17 34.71
CA ALA A 28 -8.39 -12.52 34.96
C ALA A 28 -9.25 -13.29 35.96
N MET A 29 -9.73 -12.62 37.03
CA MET A 29 -10.63 -13.23 38.01
C MET A 29 -12.00 -13.55 37.40
N GLU A 30 -12.60 -12.64 36.65
CA GLU A 30 -13.91 -12.85 35.99
C GLU A 30 -13.88 -13.99 34.98
N GLN A 31 -12.79 -14.11 34.23
CA GLN A 31 -12.65 -15.11 33.16
C GLN A 31 -11.96 -16.41 33.62
N GLY A 32 -11.56 -16.50 34.89
CA GLY A 32 -10.92 -17.70 35.46
C GLY A 32 -9.50 -17.97 34.97
N PHE A 33 -8.76 -16.94 34.54
CA PHE A 33 -7.37 -17.08 34.06
C PHE A 33 -6.34 -16.67 35.11
N PRO A 34 -5.11 -17.21 35.05
CA PRO A 34 -4.00 -16.68 35.83
C PRO A 34 -3.63 -15.25 35.38
N VAL A 35 -3.54 -14.32 36.33
CA VAL A 35 -3.17 -12.91 36.08
C VAL A 35 -1.84 -12.79 35.31
N ARG A 36 -0.86 -13.64 35.66
CA ARG A 36 0.46 -13.67 34.97
C ARG A 36 0.34 -13.99 33.48
N GLN A 37 -0.64 -14.81 33.09
CA GLN A 37 -0.86 -15.19 31.71
C GLN A 37 -1.42 -14.01 30.89
N VAL A 38 -2.38 -13.27 31.46
CA VAL A 38 -2.90 -12.03 30.87
C VAL A 38 -1.76 -11.03 30.67
N GLY A 39 -0.97 -10.75 31.71
CA GLY A 39 0.16 -9.82 31.63
C GLY A 39 1.28 -10.25 30.67
N TYR A 40 1.46 -11.55 30.44
CA TYR A 40 2.38 -12.06 29.41
C TYR A 40 1.86 -11.73 28.00
N TRP A 41 0.61 -12.06 27.71
CA TRP A 41 0.03 -11.86 26.38
C TRP A 41 -0.18 -10.40 26.03
N VAL A 42 -0.58 -9.56 26.99
CA VAL A 42 -0.65 -8.10 26.78
C VAL A 42 0.71 -7.56 26.33
N ARG A 43 1.80 -7.94 27.00
CA ARG A 43 3.15 -7.49 26.60
C ARG A 43 3.60 -8.06 25.27
N ARG A 44 3.32 -9.34 25.01
CA ARG A 44 3.70 -10.01 23.76
C ARG A 44 3.00 -9.39 22.55
N LEU A 45 1.71 -9.10 22.67
CA LEU A 45 0.88 -8.55 21.60
C LEU A 45 1.02 -7.03 21.45
N ALA A 46 1.48 -6.33 22.49
CA ALA A 46 1.83 -4.91 22.41
C ALA A 46 3.19 -4.66 21.74
N LYS A 47 4.03 -5.69 21.59
CA LYS A 47 5.26 -5.51 20.81
C LYS A 47 4.85 -5.20 19.37
N PRO A 48 5.27 -4.06 18.80
CA PRO A 48 5.03 -3.80 17.40
C PRO A 48 5.59 -4.99 16.63
N GLN A 49 4.73 -5.67 15.86
CA GLN A 49 5.19 -6.57 14.81
C GLN A 49 6.23 -5.76 14.04
N VAL A 50 7.43 -6.31 13.90
CA VAL A 50 8.49 -5.68 13.11
C VAL A 50 7.95 -5.60 11.69
N VAL A 51 7.33 -4.47 11.36
CA VAL A 51 6.88 -4.17 10.02
C VAL A 51 8.17 -4.07 9.21
N PRO A 52 8.37 -4.89 8.16
CA PRO A 52 9.55 -4.77 7.34
C PRO A 52 9.62 -3.34 6.82
N ALA A 53 10.73 -2.65 7.07
CA ALA A 53 10.93 -1.25 6.74
C ALA A 53 10.89 -0.96 5.23
N LEU A 54 10.95 -2.01 4.41
CA LEU A 54 10.95 -1.93 2.95
C LEU A 54 9.79 -2.75 2.38
N LEU A 55 8.95 -2.08 1.59
CA LEU A 55 7.91 -2.71 0.80
C LEU A 55 8.44 -2.95 -0.64
N PRO A 56 8.25 -4.14 -1.22
CA PRO A 56 8.62 -4.37 -2.61
C PRO A 56 7.72 -3.57 -3.55
N VAL A 57 8.32 -2.70 -4.37
CA VAL A 57 7.62 -1.96 -5.43
C VAL A 57 7.83 -2.69 -6.76
N ARG A 58 6.73 -3.02 -7.45
CA ARG A 58 6.79 -3.53 -8.83
C ARG A 58 6.84 -2.34 -9.79
N LEU A 59 7.89 -2.26 -10.60
CA LEU A 59 7.94 -1.34 -11.73
C LEU A 59 7.20 -1.98 -12.91
N ALA A 60 6.26 -1.26 -13.50
CA ALA A 60 5.65 -1.68 -14.76
C ALA A 60 6.72 -1.62 -15.87
N PRO A 61 6.74 -2.58 -16.81
CA PRO A 61 7.62 -2.51 -17.97
C PRO A 61 7.31 -1.24 -18.76
N MET A 62 8.35 -0.45 -19.04
CA MET A 62 8.22 0.74 -19.88
C MET A 62 7.92 0.30 -21.32
N VAL A 63 6.72 0.60 -21.80
CA VAL A 63 6.40 0.44 -23.22
C VAL A 63 7.31 1.41 -24.00
N PRO A 64 8.05 0.96 -25.02
CA PRO A 64 8.87 1.86 -25.82
C PRO A 64 7.97 2.96 -26.39
N ALA A 65 8.27 4.21 -26.04
CA ALA A 65 7.53 5.36 -26.54
C ALA A 65 7.73 5.43 -28.05
N VAL A 66 6.62 5.37 -28.80
CA VAL A 66 6.65 5.68 -30.24
C VAL A 66 7.09 7.14 -30.37
N ALA A 67 8.19 7.38 -31.06
CA ALA A 67 8.69 8.72 -31.25
C ALA A 67 7.60 9.57 -31.93
N THR A 68 7.19 10.64 -31.25
CA THR A 68 6.07 11.49 -31.66
C THR A 68 6.58 12.92 -31.86
N ILE A 69 6.23 13.54 -32.97
CA ILE A 69 6.49 14.94 -33.28
C ILE A 69 5.28 15.76 -32.81
N SER A 70 5.51 16.81 -32.03
CA SER A 70 4.44 17.74 -31.63
C SER A 70 4.63 19.09 -32.33
N LEU A 71 3.66 19.47 -33.17
CA LEU A 71 3.59 20.80 -33.76
C LEU A 71 2.65 21.67 -32.95
N ARG A 72 3.09 22.86 -32.58
CA ARG A 72 2.31 23.84 -31.82
C ARG A 72 2.19 25.11 -32.64
N SER A 73 0.98 25.65 -32.74
CA SER A 73 0.73 26.92 -33.41
C SER A 73 0.51 28.05 -32.42
N GLU A 74 0.85 29.25 -32.86
CA GLU A 74 0.53 30.50 -32.16
C GLU A 74 -0.99 30.70 -32.00
N ARG A 75 -1.80 30.09 -32.88
CA ARG A 75 -3.27 30.10 -32.80
C ARG A 75 -3.84 29.09 -31.79
N GLY A 76 -2.98 28.43 -31.02
CA GLY A 76 -3.38 27.60 -29.88
C GLY A 76 -3.69 26.13 -30.18
N TRP A 77 -3.60 25.69 -31.44
CA TRP A 77 -3.74 24.28 -31.78
C TRP A 77 -2.43 23.51 -31.61
N THR A 78 -2.53 22.22 -31.29
CA THR A 78 -1.39 21.29 -31.17
C THR A 78 -1.70 20.02 -31.94
N LEU A 79 -0.77 19.59 -32.78
CA LEU A 79 -0.85 18.36 -33.58
C LEU A 79 0.21 17.38 -33.08
N ALA A 80 -0.18 16.14 -32.84
CA ALA A 80 0.73 15.03 -32.54
C ALA A 80 0.82 14.13 -33.78
N LEU A 81 2.04 13.86 -34.23
CA LEU A 81 2.35 13.10 -35.44
C LEU A 81 3.32 11.97 -35.10
N PRO A 82 3.21 10.79 -35.72
CA PRO A 82 4.26 9.78 -35.67
C PRO A 82 5.57 10.30 -36.27
N SER A 83 6.71 9.79 -35.79
CA SER A 83 8.04 10.13 -36.35
C SER A 83 8.26 9.60 -37.77
N GLU A 84 7.44 8.65 -38.20
CA GLU A 84 7.51 7.98 -39.50
C GLU A 84 6.91 8.81 -40.64
N VAL A 85 6.38 10.01 -40.34
CA VAL A 85 5.78 10.90 -41.32
C VAL A 85 6.86 11.42 -42.30
N PRO A 86 6.65 11.32 -43.63
CA PRO A 86 7.60 11.83 -44.61
C PRO A 86 7.82 13.35 -44.47
N ALA A 87 9.08 13.77 -44.51
CA ALA A 87 9.45 15.18 -44.39
C ALA A 87 8.84 16.07 -45.50
N SER A 88 8.65 15.52 -46.70
CA SER A 88 8.00 16.23 -47.81
C SER A 88 6.55 16.58 -47.50
N TRP A 89 5.79 15.63 -46.97
CA TRP A 89 4.40 15.85 -46.55
C TRP A 89 4.31 16.85 -45.40
N LEU A 90 5.20 16.74 -44.41
CA LEU A 90 5.26 17.69 -43.31
C LEU A 90 5.54 19.11 -43.82
N ALA A 91 6.44 19.25 -44.80
CA ALA A 91 6.73 20.55 -45.42
C ALA A 91 5.51 21.10 -46.20
N GLU A 92 4.75 20.26 -46.89
CA GLU A 92 3.50 20.68 -47.54
C GLU A 92 2.45 21.14 -46.53
N LEU A 93 2.27 20.39 -45.43
CA LEU A 93 1.38 20.78 -44.33
C LEU A 93 1.78 22.15 -43.78
N LEU A 94 3.06 22.36 -43.47
CA LEU A 94 3.56 23.63 -42.92
C LEU A 94 3.40 24.82 -43.87
N ARG A 95 3.40 24.60 -45.18
CA ARG A 95 3.14 25.66 -46.18
C ARG A 95 1.66 26.05 -46.26
N GLY A 96 0.75 25.16 -45.86
CA GLY A 96 -0.70 25.37 -45.93
C GLY A 96 -1.33 25.96 -44.66
N LEU A 97 -0.55 26.17 -43.60
CA LEU A 97 -0.99 26.68 -42.28
C LEU A 97 -0.78 28.19 -42.13
#